data_AF-A0A9D0ZPG0-F1
#
_entry.id   AF-A0A9D0ZPG0-F1
#
_cell.length_a   1.000
_cell.length_b   1.000
_cell.length_c   1.000
_cell.angle_alpha   90.00
_cell.angle_beta   90.00
_cell.angle_gamma   90.00
#
_symmetry.space_group_name_H-M   'P 1'
#
loop_
_entity.id
_entity.type
_entity.pdbx_description
1 polymer ?
#
loop_
_entity_poly.entity_id
_entity_poly.type
_entity_poly.pdbx_seq_one_letter_code
_entity_poly.pdbx_strand_id
1 'polypeptide(L)'
;MTKLSEQIGYIRGIIGSMELAPDSPNAKLLTALADILEGFAGEIGDLRDDLTELNDFVESLDEDLEDLEAAFDGDERDPDFAGEDEEYEDEDDGEYDGHFASESGLRVISSGAENSGSKPLAGSICTECGKVFFVPLDEIKEENELYTCPHCHKPVDFTPLGPDNAPIAKPYRE
;
A
#
# COMPACT_ATOMS: atom_id res chain seq x y z
N MET A 1 18.63 17.18 -7.92
CA MET A 1 18.24 17.31 -9.34
C MET A 1 19.40 17.25 -10.32
N THR A 2 20.51 17.96 -10.04
CA THR A 2 21.71 18.04 -10.91
C THR A 2 22.21 16.70 -11.46
N LYS A 3 22.24 15.65 -10.63
CA LYS A 3 22.75 14.33 -11.03
C LYS A 3 21.98 13.66 -12.19
N LEU A 4 20.65 13.83 -12.24
CA LEU A 4 19.82 13.25 -13.31
C LEU A 4 20.02 14.02 -14.63
N SER A 5 20.01 15.35 -14.57
CA SER A 5 20.28 16.21 -15.72
C SER A 5 21.70 16.00 -16.27
N GLU A 6 22.70 15.81 -15.41
CA GLU A 6 24.08 15.48 -15.81
C GLU A 6 24.16 14.12 -16.53
N GLN A 7 23.44 13.11 -16.04
CA GLN A 7 23.37 11.79 -16.67
C GLN A 7 22.69 11.85 -18.05
N ILE A 8 21.63 12.64 -18.19
CA ILE A 8 20.93 12.85 -19.47
C ILE A 8 21.84 13.62 -20.45
N GLY A 9 22.57 14.63 -19.97
CA GLY A 9 23.59 15.33 -20.75
C GLY A 9 24.70 14.40 -21.24
N TYR A 10 25.14 13.47 -20.40
CA TYR A 10 26.09 12.43 -20.79
C TYR A 10 25.55 11.51 -21.88
N ILE A 11 24.28 11.08 -21.78
CA ILE A 11 23.61 10.28 -22.82
C ILE A 11 23.52 11.05 -24.14
N ARG A 12 23.17 12.34 -24.13
CA ARG A 12 23.20 13.20 -25.33
C ARG A 12 24.60 13.27 -25.94
N GLY A 13 25.64 13.39 -25.11
CA GLY A 13 27.03 13.36 -25.56
C GLY A 13 27.38 12.06 -26.27
N ILE A 14 26.94 10.91 -25.73
CA ILE A 14 27.13 9.60 -26.38
C ILE A 14 26.38 9.54 -27.71
N ILE A 15 25.10 9.92 -27.74
CA ILE A 15 24.28 9.91 -28.96
C ILE A 15 24.94 10.75 -30.06
N GLY A 16 25.47 11.92 -29.71
CA GLY A 16 26.19 12.79 -30.65
C GLY A 16 27.54 12.24 -31.12
N SER A 17 28.17 11.36 -30.33
CA SER A 17 29.44 10.69 -30.69
C SER A 17 29.25 9.44 -31.54
N MET A 18 28.06 8.84 -31.52
CA MET A 18 27.73 7.73 -32.40
C MET A 18 27.64 8.30 -33.83
N GLU A 19 28.41 7.76 -34.77
CA GLU A 19 28.41 8.14 -36.20
C GLU A 19 27.09 7.72 -36.90
N LEU A 20 25.95 8.05 -36.30
CA LEU A 20 24.63 7.81 -36.85
C LEU A 20 24.34 8.88 -37.90
N ALA A 21 23.81 8.46 -39.04
CA ALA A 21 23.28 9.43 -39.99
C ALA A 21 22.18 10.26 -39.28
N PRO A 22 22.22 11.60 -39.37
CA PRO A 22 21.31 12.49 -38.63
C PRO A 22 19.83 12.24 -38.96
N ASP A 23 19.54 11.64 -40.11
CA ASP A 23 18.19 11.26 -40.54
C ASP A 23 17.85 9.78 -40.34
N SER A 24 18.74 9.00 -39.73
CA SER A 24 18.43 7.60 -39.45
C SER A 24 17.29 7.50 -38.44
N PRO A 25 16.39 6.50 -38.59
CA PRO A 25 15.31 6.27 -37.63
C PRO A 25 15.84 6.04 -36.21
N ASN A 26 17.04 5.47 -36.07
CA ASN A 26 17.69 5.25 -34.78
C ASN A 26 18.16 6.56 -34.13
N ALA A 27 18.75 7.50 -34.91
CA ALA A 27 19.15 8.81 -34.37
C ALA A 27 17.94 9.60 -33.87
N LYS A 28 16.84 9.59 -34.63
CA LYS A 28 15.58 10.24 -34.25
C LYS A 28 14.98 9.64 -32.98
N LEU A 29 14.97 8.30 -32.88
CA LEU A 29 14.50 7.60 -31.69
C LEU A 29 15.32 7.93 -30.45
N LEU A 30 16.65 7.86 -30.53
CA LEU A 30 17.54 8.11 -29.40
C LEU A 30 17.46 9.56 -28.92
N THR A 31 17.34 10.52 -29.86
CA THR A 31 17.16 11.93 -29.53
C THR A 31 15.81 12.15 -28.83
N ALA A 32 14.72 11.60 -29.39
CA ALA A 32 13.41 11.69 -28.76
C ALA A 32 13.37 11.06 -27.36
N LEU A 33 14.06 9.93 -27.16
CA LEU A 33 14.19 9.30 -25.84
C LEU A 33 14.93 10.22 -24.85
N ALA A 34 16.02 10.85 -25.28
CA ALA A 34 16.78 11.77 -24.45
C ALA A 34 15.95 13.01 -24.07
N ASP A 35 15.15 13.54 -24.99
CA ASP A 35 14.26 14.68 -24.75
C ASP A 35 13.14 14.32 -23.75
N ILE A 36 12.55 13.13 -23.89
CA ILE A 36 11.56 12.62 -22.92
C ILE A 36 12.19 12.48 -21.53
N LEU A 37 13.39 11.89 -21.44
CA LEU A 37 14.11 11.75 -20.17
C LEU A 37 14.42 13.11 -19.52
N GLU A 38 14.74 14.13 -20.30
CA GLU A 38 14.93 15.50 -19.81
C GLU A 38 13.63 16.09 -19.27
N GLY A 39 12.50 15.87 -19.96
CA GLY A 39 11.17 16.23 -19.46
C GLY A 39 10.82 15.55 -18.14
N PHE A 40 11.03 14.23 -18.04
CA PHE A 40 10.82 13.48 -16.80
C PHE A 40 11.73 13.96 -15.67
N ALA A 41 13.00 14.29 -15.98
CA ALA A 41 13.89 14.84 -14.98
C ALA A 41 13.33 16.17 -14.45
N GLY A 42 12.83 17.05 -15.32
CA GLY A 42 12.17 18.31 -14.95
C GLY A 42 10.96 18.09 -14.03
N GLU A 43 9.99 17.29 -14.45
CA GLU A 43 8.77 17.02 -13.67
C GLU A 43 9.07 16.37 -12.30
N ILE A 44 10.10 15.51 -12.21
CA ILE A 44 10.54 14.93 -10.93
C ILE A 44 11.16 15.99 -10.01
N GLY A 45 11.74 17.06 -10.57
CA GLY A 45 12.21 18.21 -9.80
C GLY A 45 11.07 18.98 -9.20
N ASP A 46 10.12 19.37 -10.05
CA ASP A 46 8.93 20.12 -9.63
C ASP A 46 8.19 19.33 -8.54
N LEU A 47 8.01 18.01 -8.71
CA LEU A 47 7.39 17.14 -7.71
C LEU A 47 8.16 17.10 -6.37
N ARG A 48 9.49 17.17 -6.39
CA ARG A 48 10.29 17.21 -5.15
C ARG A 48 10.14 18.54 -4.43
N ASP A 49 10.04 19.63 -5.19
CA ASP A 49 9.83 20.96 -4.64
C ASP A 49 8.43 21.03 -4.01
N ASP A 50 7.39 20.54 -4.70
CA ASP A 50 6.02 20.41 -4.17
C ASP A 50 5.99 19.56 -2.89
N LEU A 51 6.73 18.45 -2.85
CA LEU A 51 6.81 17.57 -1.67
C LEU A 51 7.51 18.25 -0.49
N THR A 52 8.48 19.12 -0.77
CA THR A 52 9.15 19.92 0.27
C THR A 52 8.16 20.94 0.84
N GLU A 53 7.42 21.65 -0.01
CA GLU A 53 6.36 22.57 0.43
C GLU A 53 5.27 21.86 1.24
N LEU A 54 4.85 20.67 0.82
CA LEU A 54 3.89 19.85 1.56
C LEU A 54 4.44 19.46 2.94
N ASN A 55 5.73 19.12 3.04
CA ASN A 55 6.35 18.78 4.32
C ASN A 55 6.34 19.98 5.28
N ASP A 56 6.73 21.16 4.80
CA ASP A 56 6.68 22.40 5.59
C ASP A 56 5.23 22.71 6.03
N PHE A 57 4.24 22.47 5.16
CA PHE A 57 2.83 22.60 5.52
C PHE A 57 2.40 21.61 6.60
N VAL A 58 2.82 20.35 6.52
CA VAL A 58 2.52 19.35 7.55
C VAL A 58 3.17 19.72 8.89
N GLU A 59 4.40 20.23 8.88
CA GLU A 59 5.06 20.74 10.09
C GLU A 59 4.25 21.90 10.71
N SER A 60 3.71 22.82 9.89
CA SER A 60 2.85 23.89 10.40
C SER A 60 1.54 23.40 11.02
N LEU A 61 0.97 22.32 10.49
CA LEU A 61 -0.23 21.71 11.07
C LEU A 61 0.08 21.03 12.41
N ASP A 62 1.26 20.43 12.55
CA ASP A 62 1.71 19.82 13.82
C ASP A 62 1.87 20.89 14.90
N GLU A 63 2.49 22.04 14.56
CA GLU A 63 2.58 23.20 15.47
C GLU A 63 1.19 23.73 15.87
N ASP A 64 0.26 23.86 14.92
CA ASP A 64 -1.12 24.29 15.20
C ASP A 64 -1.86 23.29 16.13
N LEU A 65 -1.58 21.99 15.99
CA LEU A 65 -2.16 20.95 16.86
C LEU A 65 -1.54 20.99 18.26
N GLU A 66 -0.23 21.19 18.39
CA GLU A 66 0.44 21.35 19.69
C GLU A 66 -0.15 22.54 20.47
N ASP A 67 -0.37 23.67 19.80
CA ASP A 67 -1.01 24.85 20.41
C ASP A 67 -2.44 24.56 20.89
N LEU A 68 -3.20 23.76 20.14
CA LEU A 68 -4.56 23.36 20.49
C LEU A 68 -4.58 22.37 21.67
N GLU A 69 -3.67 21.40 21.68
CA GLU A 69 -3.48 20.47 22.81
C GLU A 69 -3.11 21.23 24.08
N ALA A 70 -2.17 22.17 23.99
CA ALA A 70 -1.78 23.02 25.13
C ALA A 70 -2.93 23.91 25.63
N ALA A 71 -3.79 24.40 24.74
CA ALA A 71 -4.97 25.18 25.11
C ALA A 71 -6.05 24.32 25.80
N PHE A 72 -6.18 23.05 25.42
CA PHE A 72 -7.13 22.11 26.02
C PHE A 72 -6.65 21.59 27.39
N ASP A 73 -5.39 21.16 27.50
CA ASP A 73 -4.79 20.71 28.76
C ASP A 73 -4.59 21.85 29.78
N GLY A 74 -4.58 23.10 29.29
CA GLY A 74 -4.44 24.31 30.10
C GLY A 74 -5.70 24.74 30.86
N ASP A 75 -6.88 24.22 30.51
CA ASP A 75 -8.18 24.61 31.11
C ASP A 75 -8.86 23.49 31.93
N GLU A 76 -8.31 22.26 31.96
CA GLU A 76 -8.84 21.13 32.77
C GLU A 76 -8.00 20.80 34.01
N ARG A 77 -7.56 21.83 34.74
CA ARG A 77 -7.36 21.70 36.19
C ARG A 77 -8.36 22.56 36.92
N ASP A 78 -9.63 22.19 36.79
CA ASP A 78 -10.58 22.41 37.87
C ASP A 78 -10.24 21.40 38.99
N PRO A 79 -9.66 21.84 40.13
CA PRO A 79 -9.29 20.94 41.22
C PRO A 79 -10.48 20.27 41.90
N ASP A 80 -11.72 20.59 41.50
CA ASP A 80 -12.94 19.99 42.05
C ASP A 80 -13.31 18.64 41.42
N PHE A 81 -12.56 18.14 40.42
CA PHE A 81 -12.70 16.76 39.88
C PHE A 81 -11.61 15.79 40.35
N ALA A 82 -10.89 16.12 41.43
CA ALA A 82 -10.03 15.19 42.14
C ALA A 82 -10.82 14.45 43.21
N GLY A 83 -11.69 13.51 42.83
CA GLY A 83 -12.35 12.64 43.80
C GLY A 83 -13.58 11.92 43.29
N GLU A 84 -13.39 10.88 42.50
CA GLU A 84 -14.18 9.66 42.63
C GLU A 84 -13.34 8.49 42.10
N ASP A 85 -12.74 7.77 43.05
CA ASP A 85 -12.32 6.38 42.89
C ASP A 85 -13.57 5.59 42.45
N GLU A 86 -13.82 5.51 41.14
CA GLU A 86 -14.64 4.44 40.57
C GLU A 86 -13.69 3.26 40.35
N GLU A 87 -13.55 2.48 41.41
CA GLU A 87 -13.01 1.14 41.43
C GLU A 87 -13.81 0.31 40.41
N TYR A 88 -13.39 0.30 39.15
CA TYR A 88 -13.94 -0.63 38.16
C TYR A 88 -13.53 -2.02 38.60
N GLU A 89 -14.46 -2.72 39.25
CA GLU A 89 -14.40 -4.14 39.51
C GLU A 89 -14.10 -4.86 38.19
N ASP A 90 -12.86 -5.37 38.07
CA ASP A 90 -12.46 -6.38 37.10
C ASP A 90 -13.28 -7.66 37.35
N GLU A 91 -14.53 -7.66 36.89
CA GLU A 91 -15.32 -8.86 36.64
C GLU A 91 -15.66 -8.91 35.14
N ASP A 92 -14.63 -9.03 34.31
CA ASP A 92 -14.77 -9.71 33.02
C ASP A 92 -13.99 -11.02 33.09
N ASP A 93 -14.67 -12.03 33.64
CA ASP A 93 -14.38 -13.44 33.48
C ASP A 93 -14.82 -13.94 32.08
N GLY A 94 -14.75 -13.09 31.06
CA GLY A 94 -14.71 -13.48 29.67
C GLY A 94 -13.33 -14.00 29.32
N GLU A 95 -13.11 -15.30 29.51
CA GLU A 95 -12.08 -16.05 28.79
C GLU A 95 -12.19 -15.68 27.31
N TYR A 96 -11.32 -14.76 26.86
CA TYR A 96 -11.21 -14.36 25.47
C TYR A 96 -10.68 -15.59 24.75
N ASP A 97 -11.62 -16.45 24.36
CA ASP A 97 -11.44 -17.43 23.32
C ASP A 97 -11.07 -16.62 22.09
N GLY A 98 -9.75 -16.45 21.94
CA GLY A 98 -9.13 -16.21 20.66
C GLY A 98 -9.55 -17.38 19.79
N HIS A 99 -10.76 -17.27 19.23
CA HIS A 99 -11.25 -17.98 18.07
C HIS A 99 -10.37 -17.58 16.89
N PHE A 100 -9.09 -17.93 16.97
CA PHE A 100 -8.43 -18.56 15.87
C PHE A 100 -9.33 -19.72 15.49
N ALA A 101 -10.21 -19.49 14.51
CA ALA A 101 -10.98 -20.52 13.87
C ALA A 101 -10.01 -21.45 13.12
N SER A 102 -9.26 -22.26 13.87
CA SER A 102 -8.75 -23.52 13.40
C SER A 102 -9.96 -24.43 13.32
N GLU A 103 -10.61 -24.46 12.15
CA GLU A 103 -11.14 -25.71 11.56
C GLU A 103 -11.76 -25.56 10.16
N SER A 104 -11.68 -24.39 9.54
CA SER A 104 -11.83 -24.30 8.08
C SER A 104 -10.62 -23.54 7.56
N GLY A 105 -9.92 -24.09 6.58
CA GLY A 105 -8.66 -23.56 6.03
C GLY A 105 -8.75 -22.20 5.34
N LEU A 106 -9.59 -21.27 5.83
CA LEU A 106 -9.70 -19.90 5.39
C LEU A 106 -8.69 -19.03 6.13
N ARG A 107 -7.67 -18.55 5.41
CA ARG A 107 -6.93 -17.36 5.82
C ARG A 107 -7.71 -16.12 5.40
N VAL A 108 -8.28 -15.43 6.37
CA VAL A 108 -9.00 -14.16 6.21
C VAL A 108 -8.01 -13.01 6.32
N ILE A 109 -7.99 -12.11 5.33
CA ILE A 109 -7.24 -10.85 5.41
C ILE A 109 -8.20 -9.78 5.92
N SER A 110 -8.02 -9.36 7.17
CA SER A 110 -8.62 -8.14 7.73
C SER A 110 -7.54 -7.07 7.83
N SER A 111 -7.83 -5.88 7.31
CA SER A 111 -7.03 -4.69 7.60
C SER A 111 -7.35 -4.30 9.04
N GLY A 112 -6.39 -4.34 9.95
CA GLY A 112 -6.57 -3.94 11.36
C GLY A 112 -6.81 -2.45 11.58
N ALA A 113 -7.46 -1.77 10.64
CA ALA A 113 -7.87 -0.39 10.78
C ALA A 113 -9.26 -0.40 11.41
N GLU A 114 -9.29 -0.35 12.74
CA GLU A 114 -10.44 0.09 13.50
C GLU A 114 -10.97 1.36 12.82
N ASN A 115 -12.20 1.32 12.31
CA ASN A 115 -12.93 2.45 11.72
C ASN A 115 -12.90 2.67 10.18
N SER A 116 -12.73 1.63 9.38
CA SER A 116 -13.32 1.61 8.03
C SER A 116 -14.07 0.31 7.83
N GLY A 117 -15.18 0.30 7.09
CA GLY A 117 -15.97 -0.91 6.81
C GLY A 117 -15.24 -1.95 5.94
N SER A 118 -14.04 -2.36 6.34
CA SER A 118 -13.20 -3.33 5.65
C SER A 118 -13.83 -4.71 5.76
N LYS A 119 -14.49 -5.13 4.69
CA LYS A 119 -15.06 -6.47 4.60
C LYS A 119 -13.94 -7.52 4.57
N PRO A 120 -14.02 -8.59 5.37
CA PRO A 120 -13.02 -9.64 5.35
C PRO A 120 -12.96 -10.31 3.97
N LEU A 121 -11.74 -10.55 3.47
CA LEU A 121 -11.51 -11.20 2.18
C LEU A 121 -10.85 -12.58 2.37
N ALA A 122 -11.26 -13.57 1.56
CA ALA A 122 -10.66 -14.90 1.51
C ALA A 122 -9.95 -15.10 0.15
N GLY A 123 -8.72 -15.64 0.19
CA GLY A 123 -7.91 -15.87 -1.00
C GLY A 123 -8.00 -17.32 -1.52
N SER A 124 -7.93 -17.48 -2.85
CA SER A 124 -7.82 -18.77 -3.56
C SER A 124 -6.84 -18.66 -4.73
N ILE A 125 -6.30 -19.78 -5.20
CA ILE A 125 -5.48 -19.86 -6.41
C ILE A 125 -6.35 -20.31 -7.58
N CYS A 126 -6.34 -19.55 -8.67
CA CYS A 126 -7.04 -19.91 -9.88
C CYS A 126 -6.45 -21.18 -10.52
N THR A 127 -7.27 -22.21 -10.72
CA THR A 127 -6.90 -23.49 -11.37
C THR A 127 -6.53 -23.35 -12.85
N GLU A 128 -6.99 -22.28 -13.51
CA GLU A 128 -6.73 -22.04 -14.93
C GLU A 128 -5.45 -21.23 -15.21
N CYS A 129 -5.04 -20.34 -14.30
CA CYS A 129 -3.89 -19.44 -14.52
C CYS A 129 -2.85 -19.41 -13.39
N GLY A 130 -3.10 -20.09 -12.28
CA GLY A 130 -2.17 -20.20 -11.14
C GLY A 130 -1.97 -18.92 -10.34
N LYS A 131 -2.75 -17.85 -10.61
CA LYS A 131 -2.66 -16.59 -9.87
C LYS A 131 -3.64 -16.55 -8.70
N VAL A 132 -3.25 -15.85 -7.64
CA VAL A 132 -4.10 -15.62 -6.47
C VAL A 132 -5.21 -14.61 -6.81
N PHE A 133 -6.41 -14.87 -6.33
CA PHE A 133 -7.56 -13.97 -6.36
C PHE A 133 -8.27 -13.97 -5.01
N PHE A 134 -9.08 -12.95 -4.75
CA PHE A 134 -9.75 -12.74 -3.47
C PHE A 134 -11.26 -12.57 -3.66
N VAL A 135 -12.03 -13.09 -2.72
CA VAL A 135 -13.49 -13.00 -2.67
C VAL A 135 -13.90 -12.49 -1.27
N PRO A 136 -14.87 -11.55 -1.16
CA PRO A 136 -15.40 -11.13 0.13
C PRO A 136 -16.10 -12.28 0.86
N LEU A 137 -15.84 -12.47 2.16
CA LEU A 137 -16.42 -13.57 2.93
C LEU A 137 -17.95 -13.54 2.95
N ASP A 138 -18.56 -12.34 2.98
CA ASP A 138 -20.02 -12.17 3.00
C ASP A 138 -20.70 -12.62 1.70
N GLU A 139 -19.93 -12.77 0.62
CA GLU A 139 -20.42 -13.18 -0.70
C GLU A 139 -20.31 -14.68 -0.93
N ILE A 140 -19.58 -15.41 -0.08
CA ILE A 140 -19.42 -16.86 -0.16
C ILE A 140 -20.64 -17.53 0.45
N LYS A 141 -21.63 -17.88 -0.39
CA LYS A 141 -22.92 -18.39 0.09
C LYS A 141 -23.08 -19.91 0.00
N GLU A 142 -22.38 -20.59 -0.91
CA GLU A 142 -22.65 -22.02 -1.19
C GLU A 142 -21.40 -22.84 -1.56
N GLU A 143 -21.43 -24.13 -1.20
CA GLU A 143 -20.49 -25.15 -1.66
C GLU A 143 -20.73 -25.39 -3.17
N ASN A 144 -19.75 -25.04 -4.03
CA ASN A 144 -19.73 -25.10 -5.51
C ASN A 144 -20.15 -23.84 -6.31
N GLU A 145 -20.12 -22.65 -5.74
CA GLU A 145 -20.21 -21.43 -6.54
C GLU A 145 -18.95 -21.20 -7.39
N LEU A 146 -19.12 -20.91 -8.69
CA LEU A 146 -18.00 -20.61 -9.60
C LEU A 146 -17.80 -19.10 -9.68
N TYR A 147 -16.57 -18.66 -9.47
CA TYR A 147 -16.18 -17.26 -9.50
C TYR A 147 -15.50 -16.92 -10.82
N THR A 148 -15.65 -15.68 -11.29
CA THR A 148 -14.93 -15.23 -12.48
C THR A 148 -13.54 -14.76 -12.07
N CYS A 149 -12.49 -15.45 -12.53
CA CYS A 149 -11.14 -15.05 -12.20
C CYS A 149 -10.79 -13.68 -12.84
N PRO A 150 -10.31 -12.69 -12.07
CA PRO A 150 -9.94 -11.36 -12.60
C PRO A 150 -8.74 -11.40 -13.55
N HIS A 151 -7.96 -12.48 -13.54
CA HIS A 151 -6.76 -12.62 -14.38
C HIS A 151 -7.03 -13.30 -15.71
N CYS A 152 -7.86 -14.35 -15.74
CA CYS A 152 -8.10 -15.15 -16.94
C CYS A 152 -9.55 -15.16 -17.41
N HIS A 153 -10.46 -14.48 -16.70
CA HIS A 153 -11.89 -14.31 -17.03
C HIS A 153 -12.66 -15.62 -17.23
N LYS A 154 -12.12 -16.74 -16.74
CA LYS A 154 -12.78 -18.05 -16.78
C LYS A 154 -13.49 -18.32 -15.44
N PRO A 155 -14.56 -19.14 -15.46
CA PRO A 155 -15.18 -19.62 -14.24
C PRO A 155 -14.20 -20.56 -13.51
N VAL A 156 -13.97 -20.30 -12.24
CA VAL A 156 -13.07 -21.08 -11.39
C VAL A 156 -13.71 -21.40 -10.06
N ASP A 157 -13.34 -22.54 -9.50
CA ASP A 157 -13.72 -22.96 -8.17
C ASP A 157 -12.99 -22.12 -7.11
N PHE A 158 -13.65 -21.92 -5.98
CA PHE A 158 -13.05 -21.27 -4.83
C PHE A 158 -12.66 -22.32 -3.79
N THR A 159 -11.35 -22.56 -3.67
CA THR A 159 -10.77 -23.35 -2.60
C THR A 159 -9.96 -22.42 -1.68
N PRO A 160 -10.36 -22.26 -0.41
CA PRO A 160 -9.67 -21.39 0.53
C PRO A 160 -8.18 -21.72 0.67
N LEU A 161 -7.35 -20.68 0.74
CA LEU A 161 -5.92 -20.81 1.02
C LEU A 161 -5.66 -21.19 2.48
N GLY A 162 -5.29 -22.45 2.69
CA GLY A 162 -4.84 -23.02 3.95
C GLY A 162 -3.31 -23.24 3.99
N PRO A 163 -2.78 -23.74 5.11
CA PRO A 163 -1.34 -24.04 5.24
C PRO A 163 -0.86 -25.09 4.21
N ASP A 164 -1.74 -25.98 3.74
CA ASP A 164 -1.36 -27.09 2.86
C ASP A 164 -1.34 -26.74 1.37
N ASN A 165 -2.06 -25.68 0.95
CA ASN A 165 -2.17 -25.28 -0.46
C ASN A 165 -1.59 -23.87 -0.74
N ALA A 166 -1.16 -23.14 0.30
CA ALA A 166 -0.57 -21.82 0.15
C ALA A 166 0.85 -21.88 -0.46
N PRO A 167 1.17 -21.00 -1.43
CA PRO A 167 2.52 -20.91 -1.97
C PRO A 167 3.43 -20.22 -0.96
N ILE A 168 4.21 -21.01 -0.21
CA ILE A 168 5.14 -20.50 0.81
C ILE A 168 6.48 -20.14 0.15
N ALA A 169 6.88 -18.87 0.26
CA ALA A 169 8.20 -18.42 -0.18
C ALA A 169 9.30 -19.03 0.71
N LYS A 170 10.41 -19.43 0.09
CA LYS A 170 11.64 -19.76 0.80
C LYS A 170 12.57 -18.54 0.81
N PRO A 171 13.33 -18.30 1.89
CA PRO A 171 14.31 -17.22 1.91
C PRO A 171 15.33 -17.43 0.78
N TYR A 172 15.53 -16.40 -0.03
CA TYR A 172 16.58 -16.40 -1.05
C TYR A 172 17.94 -16.39 -0.35
N ARG A 173 18.78 -17.38 -0.64
CA ARG A 173 20.18 -17.44 -0.23
C ARG A 173 21.01 -17.57 -1.51
N GLU A 174 21.91 -16.61 -1.72
CA GLU A 174 22.86 -16.60 -2.84
C GLU A 174 23.83 -17.79 -2.78
#